data_AF-A0A960MWP8-F1
#
_entry.id   AF-A0A960MWP8-F1
#
_cell.length_a   1.000
_cell.length_b   1.000
_cell.length_c   1.000
_cell.angle_alpha   90.00
_cell.angle_beta   90.00
_cell.angle_gamma   90.00
#
_symmetry.space_group_name_H-M   'P 1'
#
loop_
_entity.id
_entity.type
_entity.pdbx_description
1 polymer ?
#
loop_
_entity_poly.entity_id
_entity_poly.type
_entity_poly.pdbx_seq_one_letter_code
_entity_poly.pdbx_strand_id
1 'polypeptide(L)'
;MSASTTLLDSPSVRRWSKVHRWTNLGYLFLDYLVVAIATGITLWVHFHRQAWGWHWAWELPFWIAAVVINGCVTHRIGLMGHEASHNLLVPNRKWNDILAEILCFYPVFGSLIQYRAKHLRHHLYPNDPDLDPNLGNGKAQRLYAKFPMPKRSFIYQYYVKFFWPPFVFANLMDLLDVITIGSGMSPVPVRDTTDEERKATGKHSKLLRVKATILGLLYFVTLCLTLRFVFPFGPTVLWLSIAGLYLAGVGVWAILPESAFFSGARISIPLKAAALLRLTWYTVVFSGLAVIRLLTGWDPTGAFLLLWILPLIYVFPYLMLLREVYQHANAGMGQLDNSRIIHSDPFTQW
;
A
#
# COMPACT_ATOMS: atom_id res chain seq x y z
N MET A 1 29.70 -17.98 -36.28
CA MET A 1 29.83 -17.97 -34.81
C MET A 1 28.53 -18.48 -34.21
N SER A 2 28.54 -19.69 -33.65
CA SER A 2 27.37 -20.28 -32.98
C SER A 2 27.15 -19.53 -31.67
N ALA A 3 26.04 -18.77 -31.58
CA ALA A 3 25.60 -18.20 -30.32
C ALA A 3 25.31 -19.36 -29.37
N SER A 4 26.17 -19.55 -28.36
CA SER A 4 25.90 -20.48 -27.27
C SER A 4 24.66 -19.93 -26.55
N THR A 5 23.51 -20.53 -26.79
CA THR A 5 22.30 -20.33 -25.98
C THR A 5 22.56 -20.97 -24.63
N THR A 6 23.29 -20.26 -23.76
CA THR A 6 23.42 -20.59 -22.34
C THR A 6 22.09 -20.30 -21.65
N LEU A 7 21.09 -21.14 -21.94
CA LEU A 7 19.92 -21.26 -21.09
C LEU A 7 20.42 -21.78 -19.74
N LEU A 8 19.97 -21.15 -18.65
CA LEU A 8 20.28 -21.59 -17.30
C LEU A 8 19.87 -23.06 -17.13
N ASP A 9 20.77 -23.87 -16.59
CA ASP A 9 20.45 -25.27 -16.34
C ASP A 9 19.34 -25.38 -15.28
N SER A 10 18.47 -26.39 -15.42
CA SER A 10 17.33 -26.60 -14.52
C SER A 10 17.73 -26.70 -13.04
N PRO A 11 18.85 -27.36 -12.66
CA PRO A 11 19.35 -27.32 -11.28
C PRO A 11 19.64 -25.91 -10.75
N SER A 12 20.28 -25.05 -11.54
CA SER A 12 20.55 -23.65 -11.18
C SER A 12 19.26 -22.85 -10.99
N VAL A 13 18.32 -22.96 -11.94
CA VAL A 13 17.00 -22.30 -11.81
C VAL A 13 16.28 -22.74 -10.53
N ARG A 14 16.20 -24.05 -10.28
CA ARG A 14 15.57 -24.59 -9.06
C ARG A 14 16.25 -24.12 -7.78
N ARG A 15 17.57 -23.92 -7.81
CA ARG A 15 18.33 -23.44 -6.66
C ARG A 15 18.04 -21.97 -6.38
N TRP A 16 18.07 -21.13 -7.42
CA TRP A 16 17.92 -19.68 -7.30
C TRP A 16 16.46 -19.23 -7.13
N SER A 17 15.48 -20.03 -7.56
CA SER A 17 14.06 -19.76 -7.30
C SER A 17 13.61 -20.09 -5.87
N LYS A 18 14.51 -20.56 -4.99
CA LYS A 18 14.15 -20.83 -3.59
C LYS A 18 14.01 -19.53 -2.81
N VAL A 19 12.81 -19.28 -2.30
CA VAL A 19 12.56 -18.19 -1.36
C VAL A 19 13.29 -18.46 -0.05
N HIS A 20 14.09 -17.49 0.40
CA HIS A 20 14.77 -17.56 1.70
C HIS A 20 13.81 -17.16 2.82
N ARG A 21 13.85 -17.86 3.96
CA ARG A 21 12.91 -17.67 5.08
C ARG A 21 12.99 -16.28 5.72
N TRP A 22 14.18 -15.68 5.77
CA TRP A 22 14.45 -14.50 6.59
C TRP A 22 14.91 -13.28 5.81
N THR A 23 15.45 -13.45 4.60
CA THR A 23 16.06 -12.36 3.84
C THR A 23 15.09 -11.20 3.60
N ASN A 24 13.90 -11.50 3.08
CA ASN A 24 12.88 -10.47 2.83
C ASN A 24 12.36 -9.84 4.12
N LEU A 25 12.23 -10.62 5.20
CA LEU A 25 11.84 -10.10 6.52
C LEU A 25 12.91 -9.20 7.12
N GLY A 26 14.20 -9.47 6.87
CA GLY A 26 15.31 -8.61 7.28
C GLY A 26 15.29 -7.27 6.54
N TYR A 27 15.03 -7.27 5.23
CA TYR A 27 14.85 -6.02 4.47
C TYR A 27 13.62 -5.24 4.91
N LEU A 28 12.51 -5.93 5.20
CA LEU A 28 11.30 -5.29 5.69
C LEU A 28 11.52 -4.69 7.09
N PHE A 29 12.22 -5.41 7.98
CA PHE A 29 12.63 -4.89 9.28
C PHE A 29 13.52 -3.65 9.12
N LEU A 30 14.48 -3.68 8.21
CA LEU A 30 15.33 -2.52 7.92
C LEU A 30 14.50 -1.32 7.45
N ASP A 31 13.51 -1.52 6.58
CA ASP A 31 12.59 -0.46 6.15
C ASP A 31 11.84 0.14 7.35
N TYR A 32 11.24 -0.68 8.22
CA TYR A 32 10.60 -0.18 9.44
C TYR A 32 11.57 0.53 10.40
N LEU A 33 12.80 0.03 10.53
CA LEU A 33 13.83 0.64 11.34
C LEU A 33 14.22 2.02 10.81
N VAL A 34 14.33 2.19 9.49
CA VAL A 34 14.61 3.50 8.87
C VAL A 34 13.48 4.48 9.19
N VAL A 35 12.21 4.07 9.09
CA VAL A 35 11.09 4.96 9.48
C VAL A 35 11.15 5.31 10.96
N ALA A 36 11.40 4.33 11.83
CA ALA A 36 11.52 4.56 13.26
C ALA A 36 12.66 5.53 13.60
N ILE A 37 13.82 5.40 12.95
CA ILE A 37 14.97 6.30 13.13
C ILE A 37 14.64 7.71 12.60
N ALA A 38 14.11 7.84 11.39
CA ALA A 38 13.77 9.13 10.80
C ALA A 38 12.74 9.88 11.65
N THR A 39 11.66 9.20 12.04
CA THR A 39 10.64 9.75 12.95
C THR A 39 11.22 10.06 14.33
N GLY A 40 12.04 9.16 14.89
CA GLY A 40 12.67 9.34 16.20
C GLY A 40 13.59 10.56 16.25
N ILE A 41 14.43 10.76 15.23
CA ILE A 41 15.30 11.94 15.12
C ILE A 41 14.45 13.21 15.04
N THR A 42 13.42 13.24 14.18
CA THR A 42 12.55 14.41 14.03
C THR A 42 11.84 14.78 15.33
N LEU A 43 11.31 13.78 16.06
CA LEU A 43 10.67 14.02 17.35
C LEU A 43 11.68 14.42 18.43
N TRP A 44 12.87 13.84 18.44
CA TRP A 44 13.92 14.21 19.38
C TRP A 44 14.30 15.70 19.21
N VAL A 45 14.52 16.15 17.97
CA VAL A 45 14.76 17.57 17.67
C VAL A 45 13.57 18.43 18.11
N HIS A 46 12.33 18.01 17.80
CA HIS A 46 11.12 18.73 18.18
C HIS A 46 11.02 18.98 19.70
N PHE A 47 11.33 17.97 20.52
CA PHE A 47 11.24 18.11 21.97
C PHE A 47 12.42 18.87 22.59
N HIS A 48 13.62 18.82 22.00
CA HIS A 48 14.82 19.42 22.59
C HIS A 48 15.17 20.81 22.02
N ARG A 49 14.60 21.21 20.88
CA ARG A 49 14.94 22.49 20.22
C ARG A 49 14.83 23.71 21.13
N GLN A 50 13.83 23.74 22.02
CA GLN A 50 13.61 24.88 22.92
C GLN A 50 14.74 24.99 23.96
N ALA A 51 15.18 23.85 24.50
CA ALA A 51 16.28 23.80 25.45
C ALA A 51 17.62 24.23 24.80
N TRP A 52 17.77 23.99 23.49
CA TRP A 52 18.93 24.47 22.72
C TRP A 52 18.83 25.94 22.28
N GLY A 53 17.73 26.63 22.60
CA GLY A 53 17.49 28.00 22.13
C GLY A 53 17.25 28.11 20.63
N TRP A 54 16.91 27.02 19.94
CA TRP A 54 16.67 27.02 18.50
C TRP A 54 15.28 27.59 18.19
N HIS A 55 15.25 28.51 17.23
CA HIS A 55 14.00 28.97 16.62
C HIS A 55 13.26 27.78 15.98
N TRP A 56 11.92 27.77 16.06
CA TRP A 56 11.09 26.66 15.57
C TRP A 56 11.38 26.30 14.12
N ALA A 57 11.70 27.28 13.26
CA ALA A 57 12.01 27.04 11.85
C ALA A 57 13.16 26.04 11.61
N TRP A 58 14.08 25.88 12.57
CA TRP A 58 15.18 24.92 12.47
C TRP A 58 14.74 23.45 12.55
N GLU A 59 13.49 23.17 12.96
CA GLU A 59 12.96 21.80 12.91
C GLU A 59 12.43 21.44 11.51
N LEU A 60 12.10 22.42 10.67
CA LEU A 60 11.49 22.20 9.34
C LEU A 60 12.30 21.24 8.44
N PRO A 61 13.64 21.35 8.33
CA PRO A 61 14.41 20.43 7.50
C PRO A 61 14.27 18.96 7.95
N PHE A 62 14.17 18.71 9.26
CA PHE A 62 14.00 17.36 9.81
C PHE A 62 12.62 16.79 9.49
N TRP A 63 11.57 17.61 9.60
CA TRP A 63 10.22 17.22 9.21
C TRP A 63 10.13 16.91 7.71
N ILE A 64 10.66 17.80 6.86
CA ILE A 64 10.66 17.61 5.40
C ILE A 64 11.46 16.37 5.02
N ALA A 65 12.66 16.20 5.58
CA ALA A 65 13.50 15.03 5.32
C ALA A 65 12.79 13.73 5.74
N ALA A 66 12.19 13.69 6.93
CA ALA A 66 11.46 12.52 7.40
C ALA A 66 10.22 12.23 6.54
N VAL A 67 9.49 13.24 6.07
CA VAL A 67 8.36 13.05 5.14
C VAL A 67 8.82 12.36 3.86
N VAL A 68 9.91 12.85 3.26
CA VAL A 68 10.46 12.28 2.01
C VAL A 68 11.00 10.87 2.25
N ILE A 69 11.80 10.66 3.30
CA ILE A 69 12.38 9.35 3.65
C ILE A 69 11.26 8.33 3.91
N ASN A 70 10.29 8.67 4.76
CA ASN A 70 9.18 7.78 5.08
C ASN A 70 8.33 7.49 3.85
N GLY A 71 8.21 8.44 2.92
CA GLY A 71 7.53 8.24 1.64
C GLY A 71 8.24 7.25 0.73
N CYS A 72 9.56 7.38 0.61
CA CYS A 72 10.40 6.42 -0.11
C CYS A 72 10.32 5.02 0.51
N VAL A 73 10.36 4.93 1.83
CA VAL A 73 10.35 3.65 2.54
C VAL A 73 8.97 2.99 2.50
N THR A 74 7.87 3.74 2.67
CA THR A 74 6.51 3.18 2.51
C THR A 74 6.27 2.68 1.09
N HIS A 75 6.85 3.33 0.07
CA HIS A 75 6.87 2.79 -1.30
C HIS A 75 7.62 1.46 -1.39
N ARG A 76 8.81 1.35 -0.76
CA ARG A 76 9.57 0.08 -0.70
C ARG A 76 8.79 -1.04 0.02
N ILE A 77 8.09 -0.72 1.10
CA ILE A 77 7.18 -1.64 1.80
C ILE A 77 6.07 -2.13 0.83
N GLY A 78 5.51 -1.23 0.02
CA GLY A 78 4.57 -1.56 -1.05
C GLY A 78 5.15 -2.51 -2.10
N LEU A 79 6.42 -2.35 -2.48
CA LEU A 79 7.13 -3.29 -3.38
C LEU A 79 7.30 -4.67 -2.74
N MET A 80 7.57 -4.75 -1.44
CA MET A 80 7.60 -6.03 -0.74
C MET A 80 6.22 -6.70 -0.72
N GLY A 81 5.15 -5.91 -0.57
CA GLY A 81 3.77 -6.37 -0.74
C GLY A 81 3.47 -6.91 -2.15
N HIS A 82 4.05 -6.28 -3.18
CA HIS A 82 4.01 -6.78 -4.56
C HIS A 82 4.65 -8.17 -4.68
N GLU A 83 5.85 -8.39 -4.14
CA GLU A 83 6.49 -9.72 -4.14
C GLU A 83 5.67 -10.75 -3.35
N ALA A 84 5.09 -10.34 -2.23
CA ALA A 84 4.21 -11.19 -1.44
C ALA A 84 2.93 -11.61 -2.20
N SER A 85 2.46 -10.78 -3.15
CA SER A 85 1.34 -11.15 -4.01
C SER A 85 1.66 -12.36 -4.92
N HIS A 86 2.94 -12.60 -5.20
CA HIS A 86 3.46 -13.77 -5.91
C HIS A 86 3.81 -14.95 -4.99
N ASN A 87 3.54 -14.85 -3.68
CA ASN A 87 3.96 -15.81 -2.65
C ASN A 87 5.49 -15.89 -2.47
N LEU A 88 6.19 -14.78 -2.70
CA LEU A 88 7.65 -14.71 -2.62
C LEU A 88 8.18 -14.04 -1.34
N LEU A 89 7.31 -13.67 -0.39
CA LEU A 89 7.76 -13.04 0.87
C LEU A 89 8.47 -14.05 1.77
N VAL A 90 7.82 -15.18 2.06
CA VAL A 90 8.37 -16.30 2.84
C VAL A 90 7.87 -17.64 2.28
N PRO A 91 8.57 -18.77 2.49
CA PRO A 91 8.22 -20.05 1.85
C PRO A 91 6.84 -20.61 2.21
N ASN A 92 6.36 -20.35 3.43
CA ASN A 92 5.05 -20.83 3.86
C ASN A 92 3.95 -19.84 3.41
N ARG A 93 3.02 -20.29 2.57
CA ARG A 93 1.97 -19.44 1.99
C ARG A 93 1.04 -18.79 3.02
N LYS A 94 0.71 -19.50 4.11
CA LYS A 94 -0.10 -18.94 5.21
C LYS A 94 0.63 -17.77 5.87
N TRP A 95 1.91 -17.94 6.20
CA TRP A 95 2.72 -16.88 6.78
C TRP A 95 3.01 -15.76 5.78
N ASN A 96 3.21 -16.07 4.50
CA ASN A 96 3.33 -15.05 3.44
C ASN A 96 2.12 -14.11 3.46
N ASP A 97 0.91 -14.66 3.45
CA ASP A 97 -0.31 -13.86 3.37
C ASP A 97 -0.55 -13.06 4.65
N ILE A 98 -0.35 -13.66 5.84
CA ILE A 98 -0.49 -12.97 7.13
C ILE A 98 0.53 -11.83 7.24
N LEU A 99 1.80 -12.08 6.96
CA LEU A 99 2.87 -11.09 7.09
C LEU A 99 2.73 -9.98 6.04
N ALA A 100 2.31 -10.31 4.82
CA ALA A 100 2.04 -9.31 3.79
C ALA A 100 0.91 -8.36 4.21
N GLU A 101 -0.18 -8.88 4.78
CA GLU A 101 -1.27 -8.04 5.27
C GLU A 101 -0.78 -7.13 6.42
N ILE A 102 -0.16 -7.70 7.45
CA ILE A 102 0.25 -6.96 8.66
C ILE A 102 1.38 -5.95 8.40
N LEU A 103 2.38 -6.33 7.60
CA LEU A 103 3.63 -5.59 7.45
C LEU A 103 3.75 -4.86 6.11
N CYS A 104 2.88 -5.11 5.13
CA CYS A 104 2.94 -4.42 3.84
C CYS A 104 1.65 -3.70 3.49
N PHE A 105 0.51 -4.39 3.52
CA PHE A 105 -0.75 -3.84 3.01
C PHE A 105 -1.50 -2.97 4.03
N TYR A 106 -1.76 -3.43 5.25
CA TYR A 106 -2.48 -2.61 6.26
C TYR A 106 -1.77 -1.29 6.61
N PRO A 107 -0.44 -1.23 6.75
CA PRO A 107 0.30 0.01 7.03
C PRO A 107 0.11 1.10 5.96
N VAL A 108 -0.19 0.70 4.71
CA VAL A 108 -0.46 1.60 3.58
C VAL A 108 -1.95 1.66 3.23
N PHE A 109 -2.83 1.21 4.15
CA PHE A 109 -4.29 1.16 3.96
C PHE A 109 -4.76 0.31 2.77
N GLY A 110 -3.97 -0.69 2.40
CA GLY A 110 -4.22 -1.64 1.32
C GLY A 110 -4.74 -3.00 1.77
N SER A 111 -4.82 -3.91 0.80
CA SER A 111 -5.37 -5.26 0.97
C SER A 111 -4.67 -6.23 0.03
N LEU A 112 -4.06 -7.31 0.56
CA LEU A 112 -3.40 -8.31 -0.28
C LEU A 112 -4.39 -8.95 -1.26
N ILE A 113 -5.60 -9.31 -0.80
CA ILE A 113 -6.58 -10.01 -1.64
C ILE A 113 -6.96 -9.16 -2.86
N GLN A 114 -7.23 -7.87 -2.65
CA GLN A 114 -7.61 -6.94 -3.72
C GLN A 114 -6.44 -6.69 -4.67
N TYR A 115 -5.27 -6.41 -4.10
CA TYR A 115 -4.07 -6.16 -4.88
C TYR A 115 -3.69 -7.38 -5.72
N ARG A 116 -3.59 -8.57 -5.12
CA ARG A 116 -3.24 -9.83 -5.80
C ARG A 116 -4.23 -10.15 -6.92
N ALA A 117 -5.53 -9.97 -6.70
CA ALA A 117 -6.56 -10.26 -7.71
C ALA A 117 -6.33 -9.45 -8.98
N LYS A 118 -6.12 -8.14 -8.78
CA LYS A 118 -5.86 -7.21 -9.87
C LYS A 118 -4.49 -7.46 -10.51
N HIS A 119 -3.46 -7.62 -9.69
CA HIS A 119 -2.07 -7.76 -10.13
C HIS A 119 -1.86 -9.02 -10.97
N LEU A 120 -2.39 -10.17 -10.52
CA LEU A 120 -2.27 -11.41 -11.30
C LEU A 120 -3.06 -11.35 -12.62
N ARG A 121 -4.16 -10.60 -12.68
CA ARG A 121 -4.88 -10.36 -13.94
C ARG A 121 -4.04 -9.53 -14.92
N HIS A 122 -3.36 -8.50 -14.44
CA HIS A 122 -2.40 -7.74 -15.26
C HIS A 122 -1.27 -8.64 -15.80
N HIS A 123 -0.73 -9.55 -14.99
CA HIS A 123 0.27 -10.53 -15.47
C HIS A 123 -0.29 -11.54 -16.47
N LEU A 124 -1.58 -11.86 -16.40
CA LEU A 124 -2.23 -12.80 -17.33
C LEU A 124 -2.55 -12.14 -18.68
N TYR A 125 -2.94 -10.87 -18.67
CA TYR A 125 -3.31 -10.10 -19.87
C TYR A 125 -2.52 -8.78 -19.95
N PRO A 126 -1.18 -8.81 -20.00
CA PRO A 126 -0.40 -7.59 -20.01
C PRO A 126 -0.61 -6.83 -21.34
N ASN A 127 -0.83 -5.52 -21.25
CA ASN A 127 -1.02 -4.63 -22.40
C ASN A 127 -2.27 -4.90 -23.26
N ASP A 128 -3.18 -5.78 -22.82
CA ASP A 128 -4.46 -6.01 -23.49
C ASP A 128 -5.43 -4.85 -23.16
N PRO A 129 -5.91 -4.08 -24.17
CA PRO A 129 -6.70 -2.87 -23.94
C PRO A 129 -8.01 -3.12 -23.19
N ASP A 130 -8.59 -4.32 -23.33
CA ASP A 130 -9.90 -4.67 -22.77
C ASP A 130 -9.76 -5.48 -21.48
N LEU A 131 -8.71 -6.28 -21.35
CA LEU A 131 -8.55 -7.25 -20.26
C LEU A 131 -7.56 -6.82 -19.18
N ASP A 132 -6.58 -5.96 -19.49
CA ASP A 132 -5.60 -5.47 -18.52
C ASP A 132 -6.25 -4.47 -17.54
N PRO A 133 -6.34 -4.79 -16.24
CA PRO A 133 -6.94 -3.89 -15.26
C PRO A 133 -6.16 -2.59 -15.03
N ASN A 134 -4.93 -2.47 -15.54
CA ASN A 134 -4.17 -1.23 -15.50
C ASN A 134 -4.51 -0.28 -16.67
N LEU A 135 -5.16 -0.77 -17.74
CA LEU A 135 -5.51 0.02 -18.92
C LEU A 135 -6.99 0.46 -18.95
N GLY A 136 -7.88 -0.29 -18.28
CA GLY A 136 -9.35 -0.24 -18.43
C GLY A 136 -10.09 1.08 -18.17
N ASN A 137 -9.37 2.18 -17.86
CA ASN A 137 -9.95 3.52 -17.64
C ASN A 137 -9.33 4.61 -18.56
N GLY A 138 -8.61 4.19 -19.61
CA GLY A 138 -7.86 5.10 -20.49
C GLY A 138 -6.72 5.85 -19.79
N LYS A 139 -6.38 5.53 -18.53
CA LYS A 139 -5.29 6.15 -17.77
C LYS A 139 -3.96 5.92 -18.48
N ALA A 140 -3.67 4.67 -18.81
CA ALA A 140 -2.48 4.31 -19.56
C ALA A 140 -2.47 4.97 -20.95
N GLN A 141 -3.62 5.01 -21.65
CA GLN A 141 -3.74 5.74 -22.91
C GLN A 141 -3.44 7.24 -22.74
N ARG A 142 -3.97 7.90 -21.71
CA ARG A 142 -3.68 9.32 -21.38
C ARG A 142 -2.23 9.54 -20.96
N LEU A 143 -1.60 8.57 -20.32
CA LEU A 143 -0.20 8.63 -19.91
C LEU A 143 0.71 8.45 -21.14
N TYR A 144 0.46 7.43 -21.95
CA TYR A 144 1.24 7.10 -23.14
C TYR A 144 1.05 8.09 -24.29
N ALA A 145 -0.15 8.70 -24.44
CA ALA A 145 -0.39 9.74 -25.43
C ALA A 145 0.51 10.99 -25.27
N LYS A 146 1.20 11.10 -24.12
CA LYS A 146 2.15 12.18 -23.85
C LYS A 146 3.57 11.88 -24.35
N PHE A 147 3.81 10.68 -24.89
CA PHE A 147 5.11 10.25 -25.41
C PHE A 147 5.07 10.13 -26.95
N PRO A 148 6.20 10.37 -27.65
CA PRO A 148 7.51 10.75 -27.11
C PRO A 148 7.53 12.19 -26.56
N MET A 149 8.19 12.38 -25.42
CA MET A 149 8.22 13.66 -24.69
C MET A 149 9.64 14.27 -24.66
N PRO A 150 9.82 15.58 -24.93
CA PRO A 150 11.12 16.24 -24.76
C PRO A 150 11.58 16.22 -23.29
N LYS A 151 12.89 16.09 -23.04
CA LYS A 151 13.45 16.02 -21.66
C LYS A 151 13.00 17.17 -20.76
N ARG A 152 12.95 18.40 -21.29
CA ARG A 152 12.50 19.57 -20.52
C ARG A 152 11.04 19.41 -20.06
N SER A 153 10.17 18.91 -20.94
CA SER A 153 8.78 18.62 -20.62
C SER A 153 8.68 17.48 -19.60
N PHE A 154 9.54 16.46 -19.70
CA PHE A 154 9.60 15.38 -18.71
C PHE A 154 10.01 15.90 -17.33
N ILE A 155 11.08 16.70 -17.26
CA ILE A 155 11.55 17.30 -16.01
C ILE A 155 10.46 18.17 -15.40
N TYR A 156 9.84 19.04 -16.19
CA TYR A 156 8.75 19.87 -15.70
C TYR A 156 7.58 19.03 -15.19
N GLN A 157 7.16 18.04 -15.96
CA GLN A 157 5.96 17.27 -15.66
C GLN A 157 6.10 16.31 -14.50
N TYR A 158 7.25 15.65 -14.36
CA TYR A 158 7.45 14.63 -13.34
C TYR A 158 8.26 15.16 -12.15
N TYR A 159 9.28 16.01 -12.33
CA TYR A 159 10.06 16.51 -11.19
C TYR A 159 9.57 17.86 -10.65
N VAL A 160 9.24 18.84 -11.50
CA VAL A 160 8.83 20.17 -11.02
C VAL A 160 7.40 20.15 -10.49
N LYS A 161 6.46 19.52 -11.19
CA LYS A 161 5.07 19.41 -10.73
C LYS A 161 4.90 18.60 -9.44
N PHE A 162 5.91 17.84 -8.99
CA PHE A 162 5.91 17.27 -7.64
C PHE A 162 5.75 18.35 -6.56
N PHE A 163 6.28 19.55 -6.78
CA PHE A 163 6.12 20.68 -5.85
C PHE A 163 4.80 21.44 -6.04
N TRP A 164 3.89 20.96 -6.89
CA TRP A 164 2.56 21.50 -7.10
C TRP A 164 1.51 20.53 -6.54
N PRO A 165 0.98 20.75 -5.31
CA PRO A 165 0.10 19.79 -4.65
C PRO A 165 -1.09 19.30 -5.48
N PRO A 166 -1.79 20.15 -6.28
CA PRO A 166 -2.89 19.67 -7.13
C PRO A 166 -2.48 18.56 -8.11
N PHE A 167 -1.24 18.57 -8.61
CA PHE A 167 -0.74 17.48 -9.46
C PHE A 167 -0.59 16.18 -8.69
N VAL A 168 -0.01 16.22 -7.49
CA VAL A 168 0.18 15.03 -6.65
C VAL A 168 -1.17 14.45 -6.22
N PHE A 169 -2.12 15.31 -5.84
CA PHE A 169 -3.49 14.87 -5.50
C PHE A 169 -4.22 14.23 -6.68
N ALA A 170 -4.05 14.73 -7.90
CA ALA A 170 -4.61 14.09 -9.09
C ALA A 170 -4.05 12.67 -9.28
N ASN A 171 -2.74 12.47 -9.08
CA ASN A 171 -2.11 11.14 -9.14
C ASN A 171 -2.58 10.21 -8.02
N LEU A 172 -2.83 10.75 -6.82
CA LEU A 172 -3.43 9.99 -5.72
C LEU A 172 -4.84 9.53 -6.08
N MET A 173 -5.68 10.39 -6.65
CA MET A 173 -7.03 10.00 -7.08
C MET A 173 -6.98 8.93 -8.16
N ASP A 174 -6.09 9.06 -9.15
CA ASP A 174 -5.86 8.03 -10.16
C ASP A 174 -5.42 6.69 -9.52
N LEU A 175 -4.54 6.73 -8.52
CA LEU A 175 -4.11 5.54 -7.80
C LEU A 175 -5.26 4.91 -6.99
N LEU A 176 -6.08 5.73 -6.34
CA LEU A 176 -7.26 5.27 -5.60
C LEU A 176 -8.28 4.64 -6.55
N ASP A 177 -8.59 5.26 -7.69
CA ASP A 177 -9.49 4.66 -8.68
C ASP A 177 -9.03 3.28 -9.13
N VAL A 178 -7.71 3.15 -9.31
CA VAL A 178 -7.03 1.93 -9.73
C VAL A 178 -6.97 0.86 -8.63
N ILE A 179 -7.11 1.23 -7.35
CA ILE A 179 -7.06 0.32 -6.19
C ILE A 179 -8.45 0.04 -5.59
N THR A 180 -9.34 1.03 -5.49
CA THR A 180 -10.57 1.00 -4.67
C THR A 180 -11.87 1.07 -5.48
N ILE A 181 -11.94 1.84 -6.57
CA ILE A 181 -13.20 2.11 -7.28
C ILE A 181 -13.34 1.29 -8.58
N GLY A 182 -12.24 0.91 -9.22
CA GLY A 182 -12.24 0.20 -10.50
C GLY A 182 -12.48 -1.32 -10.45
N SER A 183 -12.54 -1.95 -9.28
CA SER A 183 -12.65 -3.43 -9.19
C SER A 183 -13.90 -3.92 -8.48
N GLY A 184 -15.06 -3.57 -9.05
CA GLY A 184 -16.26 -4.39 -8.94
C GLY A 184 -16.13 -5.78 -9.58
N MET A 185 -14.97 -6.12 -10.14
CA MET A 185 -14.66 -7.41 -10.74
C MET A 185 -13.79 -8.25 -9.81
N SER A 186 -14.37 -9.32 -9.26
CA SER A 186 -13.59 -10.52 -8.97
C SER A 186 -13.20 -11.15 -10.33
N PRO A 187 -11.90 -11.31 -10.66
CA PRO A 187 -11.46 -11.65 -12.01
C PRO A 187 -11.12 -13.14 -12.19
N VAL A 188 -11.90 -14.04 -11.59
CA VAL A 188 -11.86 -15.45 -12.00
C VAL A 188 -13.25 -15.80 -12.53
N PRO A 189 -13.41 -16.13 -13.82
CA PRO A 189 -14.55 -16.93 -14.24
C PRO A 189 -14.51 -18.22 -13.43
N VAL A 190 -15.49 -18.38 -12.53
CA VAL A 190 -15.92 -19.72 -12.15
C VAL A 190 -16.39 -20.32 -13.47
N ARG A 191 -15.57 -21.21 -14.01
CA ARG A 191 -15.92 -22.07 -15.12
C ARG A 191 -17.20 -22.79 -14.67
N ASP A 192 -18.31 -22.61 -15.39
CA ASP A 192 -19.63 -23.25 -15.20
C ASP A 192 -20.79 -22.44 -14.56
N THR A 193 -20.91 -21.12 -14.77
CA THR A 193 -22.16 -20.38 -14.44
C THR A 193 -22.65 -19.53 -15.60
N THR A 194 -23.97 -19.49 -15.83
CA THR A 194 -24.59 -18.64 -16.86
C THR A 194 -24.44 -17.14 -16.53
N ASP A 195 -24.38 -16.28 -17.55
CA ASP A 195 -24.12 -14.84 -17.38
C ASP A 195 -25.21 -14.11 -16.56
N GLU A 196 -26.46 -14.59 -16.58
CA GLU A 196 -27.57 -14.00 -15.82
C GLU A 196 -27.52 -14.35 -14.33
N GLU A 197 -27.23 -15.61 -13.99
CA GLU A 197 -27.02 -16.05 -12.60
C GLU A 197 -25.83 -15.33 -11.98
N ARG A 198 -24.76 -15.13 -12.78
CA ARG A 198 -23.54 -14.40 -12.40
C ARG A 198 -23.82 -12.91 -12.14
N LYS A 199 -24.71 -12.28 -12.92
CA LYS A 199 -25.14 -10.88 -12.73
C LYS A 199 -26.03 -10.71 -11.50
N ALA A 200 -26.97 -11.61 -11.25
CA ALA A 200 -27.91 -11.52 -10.12
C ALA A 200 -27.21 -11.78 -8.76
N THR A 201 -26.45 -12.87 -8.64
CA THR A 201 -25.64 -13.18 -7.45
C THR A 201 -24.50 -12.17 -7.26
N GLY A 202 -23.93 -11.68 -8.37
CA GLY A 202 -22.93 -10.61 -8.37
C GLY A 202 -23.46 -9.29 -7.80
N LYS A 203 -24.69 -8.89 -8.14
CA LYS A 203 -25.31 -7.64 -7.65
C LYS A 203 -25.61 -7.68 -6.16
N HIS A 204 -26.19 -8.78 -5.66
CA HIS A 204 -26.50 -8.93 -4.23
C HIS A 204 -25.20 -8.97 -3.38
N SER A 205 -24.21 -9.76 -3.80
CA SER A 205 -22.93 -9.81 -3.08
C SER A 205 -22.15 -8.49 -3.18
N LYS A 206 -22.28 -7.74 -4.28
CA LYS A 206 -21.67 -6.40 -4.41
C LYS A 206 -22.26 -5.41 -3.40
N LEU A 207 -23.59 -5.36 -3.28
CA LEU A 207 -24.24 -4.48 -2.31
C LEU A 207 -23.81 -4.82 -0.87
N LEU A 208 -23.73 -6.10 -0.54
CA LEU A 208 -23.30 -6.55 0.77
C LEU A 208 -21.84 -6.18 1.06
N ARG A 209 -20.94 -6.34 0.07
CA ARG A 209 -19.55 -5.89 0.18
C ARG A 209 -19.42 -4.38 0.40
N VAL A 210 -20.20 -3.58 -0.34
CA VAL A 210 -20.21 -2.12 -0.15
C VAL A 210 -20.65 -1.76 1.27
N LYS A 211 -21.72 -2.38 1.77
CA LYS A 211 -22.19 -2.19 3.15
C LYS A 211 -21.11 -2.59 4.17
N ALA A 212 -20.44 -3.72 3.99
CA ALA A 212 -19.37 -4.16 4.88
C ALA A 212 -18.18 -3.18 4.88
N THR A 213 -17.79 -2.66 3.72
CA THR A 213 -16.75 -1.62 3.62
C THR A 213 -17.16 -0.34 4.35
N ILE A 214 -18.41 0.12 4.17
CA ILE A 214 -18.94 1.30 4.89
C ILE A 214 -18.92 1.07 6.40
N LEU A 215 -19.33 -0.11 6.87
CA LEU A 215 -19.29 -0.45 8.30
C LEU A 215 -17.85 -0.46 8.83
N GLY A 216 -16.88 -0.96 8.06
CA GLY A 216 -15.46 -0.90 8.42
C GLY A 216 -14.93 0.54 8.50
N LEU A 217 -15.31 1.40 7.56
CA LEU A 217 -14.95 2.82 7.58
C LEU A 217 -15.61 3.56 8.76
N LEU A 218 -16.89 3.27 9.02
CA LEU A 218 -17.60 3.81 10.17
C LEU A 218 -16.92 3.40 11.47
N TYR A 219 -16.60 2.11 11.64
CA TYR A 219 -15.84 1.63 12.79
C TYR A 219 -14.52 2.38 12.95
N PHE A 220 -13.76 2.54 11.87
CA PHE A 220 -12.48 3.24 11.90
C PHE A 220 -12.62 4.71 12.33
N VAL A 221 -13.58 5.44 11.75
CA VAL A 221 -13.86 6.83 12.11
C VAL A 221 -14.33 6.92 13.57
N THR A 222 -15.26 6.07 13.98
CA THR A 222 -15.75 6.02 15.37
C THR A 222 -14.61 5.74 16.33
N LEU A 223 -13.73 4.78 16.04
CA LEU A 223 -12.55 4.50 16.85
C LEU A 223 -11.68 5.76 17.02
N CYS A 224 -11.29 6.41 15.92
CA CYS A 224 -10.45 7.60 15.97
C CYS A 224 -11.11 8.75 16.76
N LEU A 225 -12.41 8.98 16.58
CA LEU A 225 -13.15 10.01 17.31
C LEU A 225 -13.25 9.66 18.80
N THR A 226 -13.63 8.42 19.13
CA THR A 226 -13.73 7.96 20.52
C THR A 226 -12.39 8.13 21.24
N LEU A 227 -11.28 7.64 20.68
CA LEU A 227 -9.95 7.77 21.28
C LEU A 227 -9.58 9.23 21.60
N ARG A 228 -10.06 10.20 20.81
CA ARG A 228 -9.84 11.63 21.03
C ARG A 228 -10.78 12.21 22.10
N PHE A 229 -12.06 11.86 22.04
CA PHE A 229 -13.09 12.44 22.90
C PHE A 229 -13.14 11.85 24.30
N VAL A 230 -12.84 10.56 24.46
CA VAL A 230 -12.93 9.91 25.78
C VAL A 230 -11.67 10.12 26.64
N PHE A 231 -10.58 10.62 26.03
CA PHE A 231 -9.31 10.84 26.72
C PHE A 231 -9.41 11.69 28.00
N PRO A 232 -10.18 12.81 28.05
CA PRO A 232 -10.31 13.63 29.26
C PRO A 232 -11.02 12.93 30.43
N PHE A 233 -11.74 11.84 30.19
CA PHE A 233 -12.50 11.10 31.22
C PHE A 233 -11.64 10.04 31.94
N GLY A 234 -10.35 9.98 31.65
CA GLY A 234 -9.38 9.16 32.36
C GLY A 234 -9.11 7.78 31.76
N PRO A 235 -8.08 7.06 32.26
CA PRO A 235 -7.56 5.85 31.62
C PRO A 235 -8.55 4.70 31.61
N THR A 236 -9.35 4.54 32.68
CA THR A 236 -10.36 3.49 32.79
C THR A 236 -11.42 3.62 31.70
N VAL A 237 -11.93 4.84 31.48
CA VAL A 237 -12.94 5.11 30.44
C VAL A 237 -12.36 4.86 29.05
N LEU A 238 -11.10 5.24 28.82
CA LEU A 238 -10.40 4.98 27.55
C LEU A 238 -10.31 3.49 27.24
N TRP A 239 -9.82 2.67 28.19
CA TRP A 239 -9.69 1.23 28.00
C TRP A 239 -11.03 0.53 27.81
N LEU A 240 -12.05 0.90 28.60
CA LEU A 240 -13.41 0.37 28.44
C LEU A 240 -14.00 0.73 27.08
N SER A 241 -13.74 1.95 26.58
CA SER A 241 -14.19 2.40 25.26
C SER A 241 -13.52 1.63 24.13
N ILE A 242 -12.20 1.39 24.22
CA ILE A 242 -11.46 0.57 23.25
C ILE A 242 -12.00 -0.86 23.22
N ALA A 243 -12.16 -1.48 24.39
CA ALA A 243 -12.67 -2.84 24.52
C ALA A 243 -14.11 -2.95 24.00
N GLY A 244 -14.98 -2.01 24.39
CA GLY A 244 -16.38 -1.96 23.96
C GLY A 244 -16.52 -1.81 22.45
N LEU A 245 -15.76 -0.89 21.84
CA LEU A 245 -15.74 -0.73 20.39
C LEU A 245 -15.22 -1.98 19.69
N TYR A 246 -14.10 -2.54 20.14
CA TYR A 246 -13.54 -3.76 19.54
C TYR A 246 -14.54 -4.92 19.60
N LEU A 247 -15.19 -5.15 20.74
CA LEU A 247 -16.23 -6.17 20.89
C LEU A 247 -17.44 -5.90 19.98
N ALA A 248 -17.87 -4.65 19.83
CA ALA A 248 -18.94 -4.29 18.90
C ALA A 248 -18.54 -4.58 17.44
N GLY A 249 -17.31 -4.23 17.05
CA GLY A 249 -16.77 -4.53 15.73
C GLY A 249 -16.67 -6.04 15.46
N VAL A 250 -16.21 -6.82 16.44
CA VAL A 250 -16.19 -8.29 16.38
C VAL A 250 -17.60 -8.85 16.29
N GLY A 251 -18.57 -8.30 17.03
CA GLY A 251 -19.98 -8.69 16.97
C GLY A 251 -20.57 -8.51 15.56
N VAL A 252 -20.36 -7.34 14.96
CA VAL A 252 -20.77 -7.07 13.57
C VAL A 252 -20.08 -8.03 12.59
N TRP A 253 -18.75 -8.23 12.73
CA TRP A 253 -17.99 -9.18 11.92
C TRP A 253 -18.52 -10.63 12.05
N ALA A 254 -18.91 -11.05 13.25
CA ALA A 254 -19.40 -12.40 13.51
C ALA A 254 -20.71 -12.66 12.76
N ILE A 255 -21.62 -11.68 12.74
CA ILE A 255 -22.93 -11.76 12.09
C ILE A 255 -22.82 -11.67 10.56
N LEU A 256 -21.84 -10.92 10.03
CA LEU A 256 -21.68 -10.77 8.58
C LEU A 256 -21.32 -12.12 7.92
N PRO A 257 -22.03 -12.52 6.85
CA PRO A 257 -21.71 -13.74 6.12
C PRO A 257 -20.41 -13.56 5.32
N GLU A 258 -19.77 -14.66 4.94
CA GLU A 258 -18.48 -14.61 4.22
C GLU A 258 -18.57 -13.85 2.88
N SER A 259 -19.74 -13.89 2.21
CA SER A 259 -20.01 -13.15 0.97
C SER A 259 -19.98 -11.62 1.11
N ALA A 260 -20.01 -11.11 2.35
CA ALA A 260 -19.85 -9.69 2.66
C ALA A 260 -18.40 -9.22 2.50
N PHE A 261 -17.44 -10.14 2.46
CA PHE A 261 -16.02 -9.82 2.34
C PHE A 261 -15.52 -10.00 0.90
N PHE A 262 -14.48 -9.27 0.52
CA PHE A 262 -13.94 -9.31 -0.84
C PHE A 262 -13.18 -10.62 -1.08
N SER A 263 -13.52 -11.35 -2.16
CA SER A 263 -12.98 -12.68 -2.48
C SER A 263 -12.28 -12.76 -3.85
N GLY A 264 -11.61 -11.67 -4.27
CA GLY A 264 -11.08 -11.57 -5.64
C GLY A 264 -9.84 -12.40 -5.97
N ALA A 265 -9.06 -12.80 -4.96
CA ALA A 265 -7.90 -13.67 -5.13
C ALA A 265 -7.90 -14.78 -4.09
N ARG A 266 -7.27 -15.90 -4.45
CA ARG A 266 -6.98 -16.96 -3.47
C ARG A 266 -5.93 -16.47 -2.48
N ILE A 267 -6.30 -16.54 -1.20
CA ILE A 267 -5.39 -16.38 -0.07
C ILE A 267 -5.44 -17.64 0.79
N SER A 268 -4.40 -17.81 1.61
CA SER A 268 -4.14 -19.01 2.40
C SER A 268 -4.83 -19.01 3.76
N ILE A 269 -5.55 -17.92 4.10
CA ILE A 269 -6.35 -17.79 5.32
C ILE A 269 -7.82 -17.53 4.94
N PRO A 270 -8.79 -17.94 5.78
CA PRO A 270 -10.21 -17.66 5.53
C PRO A 270 -10.49 -16.16 5.41
N LEU A 271 -11.47 -15.76 4.59
CA LEU A 271 -11.78 -14.34 4.34
C LEU A 271 -12.22 -13.62 5.62
N LYS A 272 -13.05 -14.28 6.44
CA LYS A 272 -13.44 -13.75 7.74
C LYS A 272 -12.24 -13.57 8.67
N ALA A 273 -11.27 -14.49 8.65
CA ALA A 273 -10.05 -14.36 9.46
C ALA A 273 -9.19 -13.16 9.00
N ALA A 274 -9.04 -12.96 7.69
CA ALA A 274 -8.35 -11.78 7.14
C ALA A 274 -9.05 -10.46 7.53
N ALA A 275 -10.38 -10.43 7.50
CA ALA A 275 -11.15 -9.25 7.90
C ALA A 275 -11.03 -8.96 9.41
N LEU A 276 -11.07 -9.98 10.27
CA LEU A 276 -10.84 -9.83 11.70
C LEU A 276 -9.43 -9.36 12.00
N LEU A 277 -8.43 -9.91 11.28
CA LEU A 277 -7.04 -9.50 11.40
C LEU A 277 -6.88 -8.01 11.08
N ARG A 278 -7.52 -7.51 10.01
CA ARG A 278 -7.55 -6.09 9.65
C ARG A 278 -8.18 -5.23 10.74
N LEU A 279 -9.36 -5.61 11.24
CA LEU A 279 -10.05 -4.91 12.32
C LEU A 279 -9.15 -4.80 13.56
N THR A 280 -8.56 -5.92 13.96
CA THR A 280 -7.65 -6.01 15.11
C THR A 280 -6.43 -5.13 14.92
N TRP A 281 -5.78 -5.22 13.76
CA TRP A 281 -4.58 -4.45 13.45
C TRP A 281 -4.81 -2.95 13.54
N TYR A 282 -5.87 -2.43 12.90
CA TYR A 282 -6.19 -1.00 13.00
C TYR A 282 -6.58 -0.60 14.42
N THR A 283 -7.31 -1.45 15.14
CA THR A 283 -7.66 -1.16 16.54
C THR A 283 -6.41 -1.03 17.41
N VAL A 284 -5.46 -1.96 17.28
CA VAL A 284 -4.20 -1.94 18.03
C VAL A 284 -3.36 -0.71 17.68
N VAL A 285 -3.14 -0.44 16.39
CA VAL A 285 -2.27 0.66 15.95
C VAL A 285 -2.82 2.01 16.40
N PHE A 286 -4.11 2.26 16.19
CA PHE A 286 -4.72 3.55 16.54
C PHE A 286 -4.91 3.70 18.06
N SER A 287 -5.22 2.62 18.78
CA SER A 287 -5.21 2.64 20.24
C SER A 287 -3.81 2.89 20.79
N GLY A 288 -2.76 2.41 20.11
CA GLY A 288 -1.36 2.69 20.45
C GLY A 288 -1.04 4.19 20.47
N LEU A 289 -1.60 4.99 19.55
CA LEU A 289 -1.46 6.45 19.57
C LEU A 289 -2.09 7.07 20.83
N ALA A 290 -3.26 6.57 21.25
CA ALA A 290 -3.90 7.01 22.48
C ALA A 290 -3.12 6.60 23.74
N VAL A 291 -2.49 5.41 23.72
CA VAL A 291 -1.61 4.95 24.80
C VAL A 291 -0.35 5.80 24.88
N ILE A 292 0.28 6.17 23.77
CA ILE A 292 1.42 7.10 23.76
C ILE A 292 1.01 8.43 24.41
N ARG A 293 -0.16 8.95 24.05
CA ARG A 293 -0.70 10.17 24.68
C ARG A 293 -0.94 10.02 26.17
N LEU A 294 -1.43 8.86 26.60
CA LEU A 294 -1.64 8.55 28.02
C LEU A 294 -0.32 8.51 28.80
N LEU A 295 0.71 7.90 28.24
CA LEU A 295 2.01 7.72 28.90
C LEU A 295 2.86 8.99 28.91
N THR A 296 2.76 9.82 27.87
CA THR A 296 3.64 10.98 27.67
C THR A 296 2.97 12.32 27.93
N GLY A 297 1.64 12.37 27.97
CA GLY A 297 0.85 13.62 28.01
C GLY A 297 0.83 14.39 26.68
N TRP A 298 1.66 14.01 25.70
CA TRP A 298 1.74 14.64 24.38
C TRP A 298 0.85 13.93 23.36
N ASP A 299 0.13 14.68 22.52
CA ASP A 299 -0.72 14.10 21.49
C ASP A 299 0.09 13.76 20.21
N PRO A 300 0.33 12.47 19.91
CA PRO A 300 1.13 12.07 18.74
C PRO A 300 0.37 12.18 17.41
N THR A 301 -0.91 12.55 17.43
CA THR A 301 -1.76 12.57 16.23
C THR A 301 -1.16 13.45 15.13
N GLY A 302 -0.66 14.64 15.47
CA GLY A 302 -0.05 15.55 14.49
C GLY A 302 1.20 14.93 13.84
N ALA A 303 2.06 14.29 14.64
CA ALA A 303 3.23 13.60 14.13
C ALA A 303 2.86 12.39 13.27
N PHE A 304 1.85 11.61 13.64
CA PHE A 304 1.37 10.49 12.83
C PHE A 304 0.83 10.98 11.47
N LEU A 305 0.03 12.05 11.47
CA LEU A 305 -0.50 12.63 10.22
C LEU A 305 0.64 13.14 9.32
N LEU A 306 1.64 13.82 9.88
CA LEU A 306 2.73 14.40 9.11
C LEU A 306 3.80 13.38 8.71
N LEU A 307 4.14 12.40 9.55
CA LEU A 307 5.26 11.49 9.33
C LEU A 307 4.84 10.13 8.79
N TRP A 308 3.55 9.81 8.76
CA TRP A 308 3.03 8.57 8.18
C TRP A 308 1.99 8.82 7.09
N ILE A 309 0.94 9.60 7.37
CA ILE A 309 -0.15 9.82 6.40
C ILE A 309 0.28 10.73 5.25
N LEU A 310 0.92 11.87 5.52
CA LEU A 310 1.39 12.79 4.48
C LEU A 310 2.34 12.11 3.47
N PRO A 311 3.33 11.32 3.90
CA PRO A 311 4.15 10.51 2.98
C PRO A 311 3.33 9.59 2.07
N LEU A 312 2.29 8.93 2.60
CA LEU A 312 1.43 8.02 1.84
C LEU A 312 0.53 8.72 0.81
N ILE A 313 0.09 9.95 1.08
CA ILE A 313 -0.78 10.70 0.17
C ILE A 313 0.00 11.60 -0.80
N TYR A 314 1.27 11.91 -0.51
CA TYR A 314 2.06 12.85 -1.28
C TYR A 314 3.26 12.20 -2.00
N VAL A 315 4.16 11.56 -1.25
CA VAL A 315 5.40 11.01 -1.79
C VAL A 315 5.17 9.64 -2.44
N PHE A 316 4.41 8.77 -1.78
CA PHE A 316 4.13 7.41 -2.27
C PHE A 316 3.45 7.40 -3.65
N PRO A 317 2.36 8.15 -3.92
CA PRO A 317 1.69 8.12 -5.22
C PRO A 317 2.57 8.70 -6.33
N TYR A 318 3.41 9.67 -6.00
CA TYR A 318 4.41 10.21 -6.92
C TYR A 318 5.46 9.15 -7.31
N LEU A 319 5.99 8.40 -6.34
CA LEU A 319 6.93 7.31 -6.63
C LEU A 319 6.28 6.18 -7.45
N MET A 320 5.00 5.88 -7.18
CA MET A 320 4.22 4.94 -8.00
C MET A 320 4.08 5.43 -9.44
N LEU A 321 3.82 6.72 -9.67
CA LEU A 321 3.79 7.31 -11.01
C LEU A 321 5.14 7.19 -11.72
N LEU A 322 6.24 7.58 -11.06
CA LEU A 322 7.58 7.45 -11.65
C LEU A 322 7.89 6.00 -12.00
N ARG A 323 7.52 5.05 -11.13
CA ARG A 323 7.67 3.62 -11.38
C ARG A 323 6.87 3.17 -12.60
N GLU A 324 5.60 3.55 -12.72
CA GLU A 324 4.77 3.26 -13.90
C GLU A 324 5.46 3.78 -15.17
N VAL A 325 5.98 5.01 -15.15
CA VAL A 325 6.72 5.58 -16.28
C VAL A 325 7.96 4.75 -16.59
N TYR A 326 8.83 4.46 -15.63
CA TYR A 326 10.08 3.71 -15.89
C TYR A 326 9.86 2.25 -16.30
N GLN A 327 8.84 1.60 -15.75
CA GLN A 327 8.51 0.21 -16.12
C GLN A 327 8.03 0.08 -17.56
N HIS A 328 7.47 1.14 -18.14
CA HIS A 328 6.89 1.13 -19.48
C HIS A 328 7.62 2.02 -20.49
N ALA A 329 8.56 2.86 -20.05
CA ALA A 329 9.29 3.78 -20.93
C ALA A 329 10.42 3.11 -21.73
N ASN A 330 10.74 1.82 -21.51
CA ASN A 330 11.83 1.08 -22.17
C ASN A 330 13.13 1.92 -22.24
N ALA A 331 13.50 2.56 -21.13
CA ALA A 331 14.52 3.62 -21.09
C ALA A 331 15.98 3.07 -21.06
N GLY A 332 16.29 2.05 -21.87
CA GLY A 332 17.62 1.46 -21.95
C GLY A 332 18.05 1.06 -23.37
N MET A 333 19.36 0.81 -23.55
CA MET A 333 20.04 0.50 -24.83
C MET A 333 20.73 -0.89 -24.90
N GLY A 334 20.51 -1.77 -23.93
CA GLY A 334 21.08 -3.12 -23.82
C GLY A 334 20.32 -4.24 -24.54
N GLN A 335 20.97 -5.39 -24.74
CA GLN A 335 20.41 -6.55 -25.46
C GLN A 335 19.19 -7.20 -24.78
N LEU A 336 18.96 -6.91 -23.50
CA LEU A 336 17.85 -7.44 -22.71
C LEU A 336 16.81 -6.36 -22.36
N ASP A 337 16.83 -5.21 -23.03
CA ASP A 337 16.10 -4.00 -22.61
C ASP A 337 14.59 -4.03 -22.87
N ASN A 338 14.08 -5.19 -23.26
CA ASN A 338 12.65 -5.51 -23.31
C ASN A 338 12.23 -6.58 -22.28
N SER A 339 13.11 -6.92 -21.33
CA SER A 339 12.88 -7.95 -20.30
C SER A 339 12.80 -7.43 -18.86
N ARG A 340 12.88 -6.09 -18.67
CA ARG A 340 12.91 -5.31 -17.41
C ARG A 340 14.32 -5.05 -16.83
N ILE A 341 15.10 -4.17 -17.46
CA ILE A 341 16.32 -3.60 -16.83
C ILE A 341 16.06 -2.10 -16.56
N ILE A 342 16.23 -1.67 -15.30
CA ILE A 342 16.07 -0.27 -14.87
C ILE A 342 17.41 0.23 -14.31
N HIS A 343 18.09 1.08 -15.07
CA HIS A 343 19.00 2.08 -14.52
C HIS A 343 18.87 3.37 -15.34
N SER A 344 18.19 4.39 -14.82
CA SER A 344 18.37 5.76 -15.31
C SER A 344 17.86 6.86 -14.37
N ASP A 345 18.82 7.54 -13.75
CA ASP A 345 18.88 8.98 -13.52
C ASP A 345 20.38 9.34 -13.68
N PRO A 346 20.80 10.47 -14.33
CA PRO A 346 20.55 11.86 -13.94
C PRO A 346 19.52 12.55 -14.84
N PHE A 347 18.29 12.45 -14.36
CA PHE A 347 17.03 12.94 -14.91
C PHE A 347 16.57 12.21 -16.19
N THR A 348 16.68 10.89 -16.13
CA THR A 348 16.17 9.87 -17.08
C THR A 348 16.95 9.80 -18.40
N GLN A 349 18.19 9.30 -18.30
CA GLN A 349 19.18 9.30 -19.38
C GLN A 349 18.67 8.60 -20.65
N TRP A 350 18.50 9.41 -21.69
CA TRP A 350 17.90 9.16 -23.01
C TRP A 350 18.59 8.10 -23.85
#